data_AF-A0A821XNB3-F1
#
_entry.id   AF-A0A821XNB3-F1
#
_cell.length_a   1.000
_cell.length_b   1.000
_cell.length_c   1.000
_cell.angle_alpha   90.00
_cell.angle_beta   90.00
_cell.angle_gamma   90.00
#
_symmetry.space_group_name_H-M   'P 1'
#
loop_
_entity.id
_entity.type
_entity.pdbx_description
1 polymer ?
#
loop_
_entity_poly.entity_id
_entity_poly.type
_entity_poly.pdbx_seq_one_letter_code
_entity_poly.pdbx_strand_id
1 'polypeptide(L)'
;MIAPVTDEGARTVQVYIPSSPWYNFYNGSMIPVQNQSISINAPLETIPILLRGGAIVPTQGFANNTKLSRMQPFGLIIIPDLNGNAVGDLFYDDGESIDTITAKSYFLATFKWSSSTSQLTMMVD
;
A
#
# COMPACT_ATOMS: atom_id res chain seq x y z
N MET A 1 -5.71 -0.66 4.72
CA MET A 1 -6.99 -0.43 5.43
C MET A 1 -7.12 1.06 5.69
N ILE A 2 -8.27 1.63 5.37
CA ILE A 2 -8.59 3.03 5.64
C ILE A 2 -9.59 3.02 6.80
N ALA A 3 -9.34 3.81 7.84
CA ALA A 3 -10.22 3.93 9.00
C ALA A 3 -10.70 5.40 9.11
N PRO A 4 -11.78 5.76 8.41
CA PRO A 4 -12.27 7.12 8.39
C PRO A 4 -12.83 7.55 9.75
N VAL A 5 -12.57 8.79 10.13
CA VAL A 5 -13.26 9.45 11.25
C VAL A 5 -14.58 10.00 10.72
N THR A 6 -15.69 9.59 11.32
CA THR A 6 -17.05 9.95 10.85
C THR A 6 -17.87 10.74 11.86
N ASP A 7 -17.32 10.95 13.07
CA ASP A 7 -17.93 11.74 14.13
C ASP A 7 -17.27 13.12 14.23
N GLU A 8 -18.09 14.16 14.37
CA GLU A 8 -17.61 15.54 14.53
C GLU A 8 -16.74 15.69 15.78
N GLY A 9 -15.61 16.39 15.64
CA GLY A 9 -14.70 16.69 16.75
C GLY A 9 -13.85 15.51 17.23
N ALA A 10 -14.10 14.29 16.78
CA ALA A 10 -13.30 13.13 17.16
C ALA A 10 -11.83 13.28 16.70
N ARG A 11 -10.90 12.81 17.54
CA ARG A 11 -9.45 12.81 17.30
C ARG A 11 -8.83 11.41 17.44
N THR A 12 -9.69 10.41 17.57
CA THR A 12 -9.35 8.99 17.59
C THR A 12 -10.45 8.22 16.86
N VAL A 13 -10.11 7.02 16.38
CA VAL A 13 -11.07 6.09 15.77
C VAL A 13 -10.82 4.68 16.30
N GLN A 14 -11.91 3.96 16.57
CA GLN A 14 -11.85 2.55 16.92
C GLN A 14 -11.71 1.70 15.66
N VAL A 15 -10.65 0.90 15.58
CA VAL A 15 -10.34 0.10 14.39
C VAL A 15 -10.12 -1.34 14.81
N TYR A 16 -10.89 -2.25 14.20
CA TYR A 16 -10.63 -3.68 14.34
C TYR A 16 -9.35 -4.05 13.60
N ILE A 17 -8.40 -4.66 14.31
CA ILE A 17 -7.14 -5.16 13.75
C ILE A 17 -7.29 -6.68 13.54
N PRO A 18 -7.28 -7.17 12.28
CA PRO A 18 -7.22 -8.60 12.03
C PRO A 18 -5.89 -9.20 12.53
N SER A 19 -5.87 -10.51 12.77
CA SER A 19 -4.68 -11.28 13.16
C SER A 19 -3.61 -11.36 12.05
N SER A 20 -2.99 -10.22 11.76
CA SER A 20 -1.92 -10.01 10.78
C SER A 20 -1.10 -8.79 11.21
N PRO A 21 0.17 -8.66 10.78
CA PRO A 21 0.93 -7.44 11.02
C PRO A 21 0.31 -6.26 10.25
N TRP A 22 0.17 -5.12 10.92
CA TRP A 22 -0.29 -3.87 10.33
C TRP A 22 0.70 -2.76 10.69
N TYR A 23 0.85 -1.77 9.82
CA TYR A 23 1.81 -0.68 9.98
C TYR A 23 1.11 0.65 9.73
N ASN A 24 1.44 1.67 10.52
CA ASN A 24 0.97 3.02 10.28
C ASN A 24 1.60 3.55 8.98
N PHE A 25 0.76 4.04 8.05
CA PHE A 25 1.21 4.51 6.75
C PHE A 25 2.20 5.68 6.81
N TYR A 26 2.06 6.57 7.80
CA TYR A 26 2.80 7.83 7.85
C TYR A 26 4.20 7.69 8.45
N ASN A 27 4.34 6.88 9.50
CA ASN A 27 5.61 6.74 10.23
C ASN A 27 6.21 5.32 10.15
N GLY A 28 5.51 4.37 9.51
CA GLY A 28 5.96 2.98 9.38
C GLY A 28 5.94 2.17 10.67
N SER A 29 5.40 2.70 11.78
CA SER A 29 5.38 1.98 13.05
C SER A 29 4.46 0.76 12.96
N MET A 30 4.92 -0.36 13.50
CA MET A 30 4.12 -1.57 13.57
C MET A 30 3.04 -1.42 14.64
N ILE A 31 1.81 -1.76 14.27
CA ILE A 31 0.68 -1.91 15.18
C ILE A 31 0.77 -3.31 15.81
N PRO A 32 0.67 -3.43 17.14
CA PRO A 32 0.66 -4.71 17.80
C PRO A 32 -0.38 -5.66 17.19
N VAL A 33 0.04 -6.89 16.88
CA VAL A 33 -0.86 -7.91 16.33
C VAL A 33 -1.82 -8.34 17.42
N GLN A 34 -3.04 -7.87 17.33
CA GLN A 34 -4.09 -8.13 18.31
C GLN A 34 -5.39 -8.33 17.52
N ASN A 35 -6.08 -9.46 17.71
CA ASN A 35 -7.34 -9.77 17.02
C ASN A 35 -8.52 -9.04 17.68
N GLN A 36 -8.43 -7.72 17.77
CA GLN A 36 -9.35 -6.89 18.54
C GLN A 36 -9.40 -5.46 18.00
N SER A 37 -10.39 -4.70 18.48
CA SER A 37 -10.47 -3.27 18.23
C SER A 37 -9.48 -2.50 19.10
N ILE A 38 -8.76 -1.56 18.50
CA ILE A 38 -7.89 -0.62 19.21
C ILE A 38 -8.26 0.82 18.85
N SER A 39 -7.99 1.74 19.76
CA SER A 39 -8.08 3.18 19.50
C SER A 39 -6.83 3.67 18.78
N ILE A 40 -6.99 4.28 17.62
CA ILE A 40 -5.90 4.88 16.82
C ILE A 40 -6.06 6.40 16.81
N ASN A 41 -4.93 7.11 16.95
CA ASN A 41 -4.90 8.57 16.84
C ASN A 41 -5.27 9.02 15.42
N ALA A 42 -6.16 10.00 15.33
CA ALA A 42 -6.64 10.61 14.10
C ALA A 42 -6.62 12.14 14.27
N PRO A 43 -5.43 12.78 14.20
CA PRO A 43 -5.33 14.23 14.29
C PRO A 43 -6.08 14.88 13.11
N LEU A 44 -6.36 16.18 13.19
CA LEU A 44 -7.24 16.85 12.22
C LEU A 44 -6.69 16.79 10.79
N GLU A 45 -5.37 16.72 10.65
CA GLU A 45 -4.64 16.83 9.39
C GLU A 45 -4.55 15.50 8.64
N THR A 46 -4.82 14.36 9.28
CA THR A 46 -4.67 13.03 8.67
C THR A 46 -5.81 12.09 9.03
N ILE A 47 -6.13 11.19 8.10
CA ILE A 47 -6.99 10.05 8.39
C ILE A 47 -6.11 8.83 8.68
N PRO A 48 -6.48 7.94 9.61
CA PRO A 48 -5.72 6.73 9.84
C PRO A 48 -5.72 5.79 8.63
N ILE A 49 -4.51 5.47 8.15
CA ILE A 49 -4.27 4.50 7.08
C ILE A 49 -3.28 3.46 7.62
N LEU A 50 -3.67 2.19 7.52
CA LEU A 50 -2.84 1.06 7.92
C LEU A 50 -2.45 0.21 6.72
N LEU A 51 -1.15 -0.05 6.59
CA LEU A 51 -0.57 -0.95 5.61
C LEU A 51 -0.55 -2.37 6.17
N ARG A 52 -0.97 -3.35 5.36
CA ARG A 52 -0.94 -4.76 5.75
C ARG A 52 0.47 -5.31 5.52
N GLY A 53 1.05 -5.99 6.50
CA GLY A 53 2.29 -6.74 6.27
C GLY A 53 2.09 -7.91 5.31
N GLY A 54 3.14 -8.21 4.56
CA GLY A 54 3.11 -9.12 3.42
C GLY A 54 2.84 -8.43 2.08
N ALA A 55 2.63 -7.11 2.05
CA ALA A 55 2.28 -6.37 0.84
C ALA A 55 3.46 -5.56 0.29
N ILE A 56 3.54 -5.46 -1.03
CA ILE A 56 4.31 -4.43 -1.74
C ILE A 56 3.31 -3.52 -2.44
N VAL A 57 3.44 -2.21 -2.22
CA VAL A 57 2.56 -1.20 -2.83
C VAL A 57 3.40 -0.36 -3.80
N PRO A 58 3.17 -0.48 -5.12
CA PRO A 58 3.73 0.46 -6.09
C PRO A 58 3.21 1.87 -5.84
N THR A 59 4.11 2.84 -5.90
CA THR A 59 3.80 4.26 -5.79
C THR A 59 4.33 5.00 -7.00
N GLN A 60 3.78 6.18 -7.25
CA GLN A 60 4.25 7.08 -8.29
C GLN A 60 4.37 8.48 -7.71
N GLY A 61 5.38 9.22 -8.15
CA GLY A 61 5.59 10.58 -7.69
C GLY A 61 4.38 11.48 -7.96
N PHE A 62 4.11 12.37 -7.01
CA PHE A 62 3.01 13.31 -7.10
C PHE A 62 3.21 14.30 -8.26
N ALA A 63 2.12 14.59 -8.97
CA ALA A 63 1.99 15.78 -9.80
C ALA A 63 0.51 16.20 -9.91
N ASN A 64 0.25 17.38 -10.43
CA ASN A 64 -1.09 17.99 -10.43
C ASN A 64 -2.16 17.26 -11.25
N ASN A 65 -1.77 16.34 -12.14
CA ASN A 65 -2.69 15.50 -12.90
C ASN A 65 -1.98 14.22 -13.34
N THR A 66 -2.74 13.25 -13.83
CA THR A 66 -2.23 11.94 -14.26
C THR A 66 -1.24 12.05 -15.43
N LYS A 67 -1.44 12.98 -16.37
CA LYS A 67 -0.49 13.22 -17.48
C LYS A 67 0.90 13.60 -16.96
N LEU A 68 0.99 14.45 -15.94
CA LEU A 68 2.27 14.84 -15.32
C LEU A 68 2.79 13.79 -14.34
N SER A 69 1.91 13.14 -13.57
CA SER A 69 2.29 12.16 -12.54
C SER A 69 2.87 10.89 -13.16
N ARG A 70 2.37 10.49 -14.33
CA ARG A 70 2.87 9.34 -15.09
C ARG A 70 4.31 9.52 -15.62
N MET A 71 4.82 10.75 -15.62
CA MET A 71 6.22 11.06 -15.92
C MET A 71 7.12 11.09 -14.67
N GLN A 72 6.53 10.99 -13.47
CA GLN A 72 7.29 10.95 -12.22
C GLN A 72 7.83 9.55 -11.95
N PRO A 73 8.93 9.43 -11.18
CA PRO A 73 9.50 8.13 -10.82
C PRO A 73 8.49 7.22 -10.12
N PHE A 74 8.59 5.93 -10.40
CA PHE A 74 7.95 4.89 -9.59
C PHE A 74 8.72 4.68 -8.28
N GLY A 75 7.99 4.27 -7.26
CA GLY A 75 8.52 3.78 -5.98
C GLY A 75 7.83 2.50 -5.56
N LEU A 76 8.37 1.87 -4.51
CA LEU A 76 7.76 0.72 -3.86
C LEU A 76 7.76 0.97 -2.34
N ILE A 77 6.61 0.78 -1.71
CA ILE A 77 6.53 0.61 -0.26
C ILE A 77 6.50 -0.90 -0.01
N ILE A 78 7.57 -1.44 0.57
CA ILE A 78 7.68 -2.85 0.93
C ILE A 78 7.29 -2.98 2.40
N ILE A 79 6.24 -3.75 2.69
CA ILE A 79 5.75 -3.99 4.05
C ILE A 79 5.89 -5.48 4.37
N PRO A 80 7.02 -5.92 4.94
CA PRO A 80 7.23 -7.34 5.25
C PRO A 80 6.18 -7.89 6.22
N ASP A 81 5.84 -9.16 6.07
CA ASP A 81 5.08 -9.92 7.06
C ASP A 81 5.99 -10.36 8.24
N LEU A 82 5.44 -11.14 9.17
CA LEU A 82 6.20 -11.67 10.31
C LEU A 82 7.33 -12.64 9.89
N ASN A 83 7.29 -13.17 8.66
CA ASN A 83 8.33 -14.03 8.09
C ASN A 83 9.35 -13.21 7.27
N GLY A 84 9.19 -11.89 7.19
CA GLY A 84 10.05 -11.01 6.42
C GLY A 84 9.77 -11.01 4.91
N ASN A 85 8.62 -11.51 4.47
CA ASN A 85 8.27 -11.60 3.05
C ASN A 85 7.23 -10.56 2.66
N ALA A 86 7.23 -10.12 1.40
CA ALA A 86 6.15 -9.31 0.85
C ALA A 86 5.97 -9.55 -0.65
N VAL A 87 4.73 -9.40 -1.14
CA VAL A 87 4.37 -9.55 -2.55
C VAL A 87 3.44 -8.42 -2.98
N GLY A 88 3.54 -7.98 -4.22
CA GLY A 88 2.61 -7.04 -4.82
C GLY A 88 2.77 -6.96 -6.32
N ASP A 89 1.73 -6.45 -7.00
CA ASP A 89 1.67 -6.41 -8.45
C ASP A 89 1.55 -4.97 -8.96
N LEU A 90 2.11 -4.70 -10.13
CA LEU A 90 1.91 -3.46 -10.89
C LEU A 90 1.34 -3.81 -12.26
N PHE A 91 0.14 -3.32 -12.53
CA PHE A 91 -0.41 -3.23 -13.88
C PHE A 91 -0.23 -1.79 -14.39
N TYR A 92 0.28 -1.64 -15.61
CA TYR A 92 0.52 -0.33 -16.20
C TYR A 92 0.29 -0.37 -17.72
N ASP A 93 -0.72 0.34 -18.21
CA ASP A 93 -0.99 0.54 -19.64
C ASP A 93 -0.91 2.04 -19.97
N ASP A 94 -1.40 2.45 -21.14
CA ASP A 94 -1.41 3.87 -21.54
C ASP A 94 -2.44 4.73 -20.79
N GLY A 95 -3.41 4.10 -20.11
CA GLY A 95 -4.48 4.76 -19.34
C GLY A 95 -5.60 5.38 -20.19
N GLU A 96 -5.62 5.17 -21.51
CA GLU A 96 -6.57 5.81 -22.43
C GLU A 96 -7.18 4.84 -23.45
N SER A 97 -6.40 3.87 -23.96
CA SER A 97 -6.89 2.94 -24.98
C SER A 97 -7.96 2.00 -24.44
N ILE A 98 -8.89 1.61 -25.31
CA ILE A 98 -9.84 0.53 -25.02
C ILE A 98 -9.17 -0.83 -25.22
N ASP A 99 -9.68 -1.86 -24.54
CA ASP A 99 -9.29 -3.26 -24.73
C ASP A 99 -7.79 -3.57 -24.52
N THR A 100 -7.07 -2.78 -23.71
CA THR A 100 -5.64 -2.99 -23.42
C THR A 100 -5.35 -4.39 -22.88
N ILE A 101 -6.25 -4.94 -22.05
CA ILE A 101 -6.13 -6.30 -21.51
C ILE A 101 -6.25 -7.36 -22.61
N THR A 102 -7.30 -7.29 -23.45
CA THR A 102 -7.53 -8.26 -24.54
C THR A 102 -6.42 -8.19 -25.59
N ALA A 103 -5.97 -6.98 -25.91
CA ALA A 103 -4.90 -6.73 -26.86
C ALA A 103 -3.49 -7.01 -26.29
N LYS A 104 -3.38 -7.31 -24.98
CA LYS A 104 -2.11 -7.43 -24.25
C LYS A 104 -1.20 -6.20 -24.42
N SER A 105 -1.81 -5.01 -24.47
CA SER A 105 -1.12 -3.73 -24.55
C SER A 105 -0.96 -3.13 -23.15
N TYR A 106 -0.19 -3.81 -22.31
CA TYR A 106 0.09 -3.40 -20.94
C TYR A 106 1.45 -3.96 -20.49
N PHE A 107 1.95 -3.41 -19.39
CA PHE A 107 3.04 -3.95 -18.59
C PHE A 107 2.44 -4.53 -17.31
N LEU A 108 2.74 -5.80 -17.01
CA LEU A 108 2.34 -6.45 -15.76
C LEU A 108 3.60 -7.00 -15.09
N ALA A 109 3.80 -6.65 -13.83
CA ALA A 109 4.90 -7.15 -13.06
C ALA A 109 4.50 -7.54 -11.64
N THR A 110 5.05 -8.65 -11.16
CA THR A 110 4.96 -9.09 -9.77
C THR A 110 6.28 -8.85 -9.07
N PHE A 111 6.22 -8.14 -7.95
CA PHE A 111 7.32 -7.90 -7.03
C PHE A 111 7.29 -8.90 -5.88
N LYS A 112 8.45 -9.42 -5.50
CA LYS A 112 8.64 -10.27 -4.32
C LYS A 112 9.83 -9.80 -3.51
N TRP A 113 9.62 -9.57 -2.22
CA TRP A 113 10.66 -9.29 -1.23
C TRP A 113 10.83 -10.47 -0.29
N SER A 114 12.07 -10.79 0.05
CA SER A 114 12.43 -11.73 1.11
C SER A 114 13.57 -11.16 1.96
N SER A 115 13.32 -10.96 3.25
CA SER A 115 14.36 -10.53 4.20
C SER A 115 15.43 -11.60 4.43
N SER A 116 15.10 -12.89 4.28
CA SER A 116 16.07 -13.98 4.48
C SER A 116 17.18 -13.97 3.42
N THR A 117 16.84 -13.57 2.19
CA THR A 117 17.81 -13.41 1.10
C THR A 117 18.21 -11.95 0.87
N SER A 118 17.52 -11.00 1.51
CA SER A 118 17.66 -9.54 1.28
C SER A 118 17.52 -9.18 -0.20
N GLN A 119 16.57 -9.80 -0.89
CA GLN A 119 16.36 -9.64 -2.33
C GLN A 119 14.95 -9.16 -2.65
N LEU A 120 14.89 -8.20 -3.56
CA LEU A 120 13.69 -7.81 -4.31
C LEU A 120 13.79 -8.40 -5.72
N THR A 121 12.79 -9.17 -6.13
CA THR A 121 12.68 -9.71 -7.50
C THR A 121 11.46 -9.11 -8.19
N MET A 122 11.61 -8.80 -9.48
CA MET A 122 10.53 -8.39 -10.37
C MET A 122 10.41 -9.43 -11.48
N MET A 123 9.23 -10.02 -11.62
CA MET A 123 8.88 -10.89 -12.75
C MET A 123 7.93 -10.11 -13.64
N VAL A 124 8.15 -10.14 -14.96
CA VAL A 124 7.34 -9.44 -15.95
C VAL A 124 6.66 -10.49 -16.82
N ASP A 125 5.34 -10.34 -17.00
CA ASP A 125 4.51 -11.22 -17.82
C ASP A 125 4.37 -10.73 -19.27
#